data_AF-A0A1F9A5I9-F1
#
_entry.id   AF-A0A1F9A5I9-F1
#
_cell.length_a   1.000
_cell.length_b   1.000
_cell.length_c   1.000
_cell.angle_alpha   90.00
_cell.angle_beta   90.00
_cell.angle_gamma   90.00
#
_symmetry.space_group_name_H-M   'P 1'
#
loop_
_entity.id
_entity.type
_entity.pdbx_description
1 polymer ?
#
loop_
_entity_poly.entity_id
_entity_poly.type
_entity_poly.pdbx_seq_one_letter_code
_entity_poly.pdbx_strand_id
1 'polypeptide(L)'
;MRGALACGGFYADGRNRIYLGEALLEAYEWGENQDWIGFILAPSAASLFDALHLPPLQGLNYRAYDIPFIKPPESTMTPPLACLLGNWIRSSKGANFLLPPLRQMCVKQTDPRVRLKYERTIAFLEKYEGQSL
;
A
#
# COMPACT_ATOMS: atom_id res chain seq x y z
N MET A 1 -5.59 -7.17 5.21
CA MET A 1 -4.14 -7.13 4.89
C MET A 1 -3.75 -5.68 4.76
N ARG A 2 -2.69 -5.26 5.44
CA ARG A 2 -2.07 -3.93 5.34
C ARG A 2 -0.56 -4.15 5.31
N GLY A 3 0.16 -3.34 4.56
CA GLY A 3 1.61 -3.46 4.51
C GLY A 3 2.27 -2.17 4.07
N ALA A 4 3.56 -2.06 4.37
CA ALA A 4 4.41 -1.00 3.89
C ALA A 4 5.77 -1.58 3.51
N LEU A 5 6.40 -0.99 2.49
CA LEU A 5 7.79 -1.24 2.15
C LEU A 5 8.65 -0.11 2.72
N ALA A 6 9.67 -0.46 3.49
CA ALA A 6 10.65 0.46 4.05
C ALA A 6 12.07 -0.03 3.73
N CYS A 7 13.04 0.87 3.81
CA CYS A 7 14.45 0.60 3.55
C CYS A 7 15.31 1.16 4.69
N GLY A 8 16.31 0.40 5.12
CA GLY A 8 17.18 0.82 6.23
C GLY A 8 17.97 -0.34 6.82
N GLY A 9 18.70 -0.05 7.90
CA GLY A 9 19.47 -1.06 8.61
C GLY A 9 18.55 -2.08 9.29
N PHE A 10 18.87 -3.36 9.15
CA PHE A 10 18.25 -4.42 9.94
C PHE A 10 19.24 -5.54 10.26
N TYR A 11 19.00 -6.17 11.39
CA TYR A 11 19.68 -7.36 11.87
C TYR A 11 18.79 -8.58 11.66
N ALA A 12 19.37 -9.66 11.16
CA ALA A 12 18.69 -10.92 10.92
C ALA A 12 19.49 -12.08 11.55
N ASP A 13 18.92 -12.70 12.56
CA ASP A 13 19.31 -14.01 13.04
C ASP A 13 18.29 -15.05 12.56
N GLY A 14 18.56 -15.61 11.38
CA GLY A 14 17.70 -16.62 10.77
C GLY A 14 17.61 -17.92 11.58
N ARG A 15 18.63 -18.26 12.38
CA ARG A 15 18.63 -19.48 13.20
C ARG A 15 17.62 -19.37 14.33
N ASN A 16 17.56 -18.20 14.96
CA ASN A 16 16.63 -17.93 16.06
C ASN A 16 15.32 -17.27 15.60
N ARG A 17 15.18 -16.96 14.31
CA ARG A 17 14.04 -16.23 13.71
C ARG A 17 13.84 -14.85 14.32
N ILE A 18 14.94 -14.17 14.65
CA ILE A 18 14.93 -12.84 15.23
C ILE A 18 15.29 -11.84 14.13
N TYR A 19 14.41 -10.86 13.91
CA TYR A 19 14.60 -9.80 12.94
C TYR A 19 14.26 -8.47 13.62
N LEU A 20 15.20 -7.53 13.65
CA LEU A 20 15.00 -6.20 14.23
C LEU A 20 15.76 -5.14 13.46
N GLY A 21 15.26 -3.91 13.43
CA GLY A 21 15.91 -2.82 12.72
C GLY A 21 14.95 -1.69 12.38
N GLU A 22 15.51 -0.55 12.01
CA GLU A 22 14.77 0.66 11.68
C GLU A 22 13.79 0.42 10.52
N ALA A 23 14.21 -0.33 9.50
CA ALA A 23 13.35 -0.67 8.37
C ALA A 23 12.11 -1.49 8.79
N LEU A 24 12.25 -2.38 9.79
CA LEU A 24 11.12 -3.17 10.29
C LEU A 24 10.19 -2.33 11.16
N LEU A 25 10.74 -1.43 11.97
CA LEU A 25 9.95 -0.50 12.78
C LEU A 25 9.13 0.44 11.90
N GLU A 26 9.75 1.07 10.90
CA GLU A 26 9.06 1.97 9.98
C GLU A 26 7.99 1.22 9.16
N ALA A 27 8.32 0.06 8.59
CA ALA A 27 7.34 -0.75 7.86
C ALA A 27 6.15 -1.16 8.74
N TYR A 28 6.40 -1.47 10.01
CA TYR A 28 5.35 -1.78 10.98
C TYR A 28 4.49 -0.57 11.29
N GLU A 29 5.10 0.58 11.61
CA GLU A 29 4.39 1.82 11.94
C GLU A 29 3.50 2.29 10.79
N TRP A 30 4.06 2.37 9.58
CA TRP A 30 3.34 2.77 8.37
C TRP A 30 2.33 1.71 7.91
N GLY A 31 2.63 0.42 8.11
CA GLY A 31 1.75 -0.69 7.81
C GLY A 31 0.48 -0.70 8.67
N GLU A 32 0.65 -0.67 9.99
CA GLU A 32 -0.47 -0.78 10.93
C GLU A 32 -1.29 0.50 11.07
N ASN A 33 -0.69 1.66 10.78
CA ASN A 33 -1.37 2.94 10.84
C ASN A 33 -2.34 3.17 9.65
N GLN A 34 -2.38 2.28 8.66
CA GLN A 34 -3.33 2.35 7.55
C GLN A 34 -4.75 1.92 7.98
N ASP A 35 -5.78 2.62 7.47
CA ASP A 35 -7.20 2.31 7.70
C ASP A 35 -7.95 1.94 6.41
N TRP A 36 -7.36 0.98 5.70
CA TRP A 36 -7.88 0.37 4.47
C TRP A 36 -7.12 -0.94 4.20
N ILE A 37 -7.43 -1.64 3.10
CA ILE A 37 -6.65 -2.77 2.60
C ILE A 37 -5.68 -2.23 1.55
N GLY A 38 -4.40 -2.11 1.88
CA GLY A 38 -3.43 -1.45 1.02
C GLY A 38 -2.00 -1.87 1.28
N PHE A 39 -1.13 -1.50 0.34
CA PHE A 39 0.32 -1.61 0.45
C PHE A 39 0.93 -0.28 0.01
N ILE A 40 1.83 0.28 0.80
CA ILE A 40 2.41 1.61 0.54
C ILE A 40 3.93 1.58 0.55
N LEU A 41 4.56 2.59 -0.06
CA LEU A 41 5.96 2.90 0.21
C LEU A 41 6.02 3.81 1.43
N ALA A 42 6.81 3.41 2.43
CA ALA A 42 7.20 4.27 3.53
C ALA A 42 8.22 5.33 3.05
N PRO A 43 8.42 6.44 3.79
CA PRO A 43 9.32 7.52 3.43
C PRO A 43 10.74 7.08 3.04
N SER A 44 11.33 6.13 3.76
CA SER A 44 12.67 5.64 3.43
C SER A 44 12.74 4.94 2.08
N ALA A 45 11.75 4.11 1.75
CA ALA A 45 11.68 3.43 0.47
C ALA A 45 11.45 4.43 -0.66
N ALA A 46 10.51 5.37 -0.49
CA ALA A 46 10.26 6.42 -1.47
C ALA A 46 11.53 7.24 -1.78
N SER A 47 12.25 7.63 -0.72
CA SER A 47 13.52 8.36 -0.83
C SER A 47 14.60 7.55 -1.57
N LEU A 48 14.67 6.24 -1.35
CA LEU A 48 15.61 5.37 -2.07
C LEU A 48 15.24 5.23 -3.55
N PHE A 49 13.96 5.08 -3.89
CA PHE A 49 13.49 5.05 -5.28
C PHE A 49 13.87 6.33 -6.03
N ASP A 50 13.67 7.49 -5.39
CA ASP A 50 14.05 8.79 -5.96
C ASP A 50 15.57 8.90 -6.15
N ALA A 51 16.36 8.46 -5.16
CA ALA A 51 17.83 8.46 -5.24
C ALA A 51 18.39 7.52 -6.32
N LEU A 52 17.69 6.42 -6.60
CA LEU A 52 18.05 5.47 -7.66
C LEU A 52 17.56 5.90 -9.05
N HIS A 53 16.89 7.06 -9.17
CA HIS A 53 16.22 7.50 -10.39
C HIS A 53 15.26 6.44 -10.96
N LEU A 54 14.64 5.66 -10.06
CA LEU A 54 13.61 4.68 -10.37
C LEU A 54 12.27 5.29 -10.01
N PRO A 55 11.66 6.13 -10.88
CA PRO A 55 10.42 6.81 -10.55
C PRO A 55 9.35 5.79 -10.15
N PRO A 56 8.95 5.71 -8.87
CA PRO A 56 8.04 4.67 -8.40
C PRO A 56 6.65 4.77 -9.08
N LEU A 57 6.35 5.96 -9.61
CA LEU A 57 5.16 6.27 -10.39
C LEU A 57 5.17 5.67 -11.81
N GLN A 58 6.35 5.37 -12.38
CA GLN A 58 6.50 4.80 -13.73
C GLN A 58 7.02 3.35 -13.61
N GLY A 59 6.18 2.39 -13.98
CA GLY A 59 6.56 0.96 -14.07
C GLY A 59 6.31 0.10 -12.82
N LEU A 60 6.15 0.65 -11.62
CA LEU A 60 6.07 -0.14 -10.38
C LEU A 60 4.67 -0.27 -9.74
N ASN A 61 3.60 0.11 -10.46
CA ASN A 61 2.22 0.06 -9.97
C ASN A 61 1.97 0.91 -8.70
N TYR A 62 2.71 2.01 -8.47
CA TYR A 62 2.41 2.95 -7.39
C TYR A 62 1.74 4.24 -7.89
N ARG A 63 0.90 4.85 -7.04
CA ARG A 63 0.26 6.15 -7.26
C ARG A 63 0.34 7.00 -6.01
N ALA A 64 0.63 8.28 -6.18
CA ALA A 64 0.44 9.27 -5.10
C ALA A 64 -1.05 9.30 -4.73
N TYR A 65 -1.34 9.11 -3.44
CA TYR A 65 -2.71 9.05 -2.96
C TYR A 65 -2.80 9.57 -1.53
N ASP A 66 -3.96 10.13 -1.19
CA ASP A 66 -4.28 10.53 0.18
C ASP A 66 -4.66 9.27 0.96
N ILE A 67 -3.67 8.68 1.62
CA ILE A 67 -3.83 7.41 2.32
C ILE A 67 -4.67 7.62 3.58
N PRO A 68 -5.74 6.83 3.77
CA PRO A 68 -6.52 6.90 5.01
C PRO A 68 -5.69 6.31 6.15
N PHE A 69 -5.11 7.16 7.00
CA PHE A 69 -4.40 6.75 8.20
C PHE A 69 -5.30 6.82 9.45
N ILE A 70 -5.03 5.96 10.43
CA ILE A 70 -5.65 5.97 11.76
C ILE A 70 -5.16 7.20 12.54
N LYS A 71 -3.85 7.46 12.48
CA LYS A 71 -3.20 8.66 13.00
C LYS A 71 -2.48 9.37 11.87
N PRO A 72 -2.62 10.69 11.70
CA PRO A 72 -1.84 11.41 10.69
C PRO A 72 -0.35 11.17 10.93
N PRO A 73 0.43 10.75 9.91
CA PRO A 73 1.88 10.72 10.05
C PRO A 73 2.38 12.15 10.29
N GLU A 74 3.52 12.29 10.98
CA GLU A 74 4.21 13.58 11.04
C GLU A 74 4.48 14.07 9.62
N SER A 75 4.19 15.36 9.38
CA SER A 75 4.15 16.02 8.08
C SER A 75 5.16 15.44 7.08
N THR A 76 4.67 14.67 6.10
CA THR A 76 5.49 14.24 4.96
C THR A 76 5.51 15.35 3.91
N MET A 77 6.72 15.74 3.46
CA MET A 77 6.86 16.74 2.38
C MET A 77 6.24 16.29 1.05
N THR A 78 6.03 14.98 0.88
CA THR A 78 5.47 14.37 -0.34
C THR A 78 4.27 13.48 -0.01
N PRO A 79 3.25 13.40 -0.89
CA PRO A 79 2.14 12.48 -0.71
C PRO A 79 2.63 11.03 -0.73
N PRO A 80 2.15 10.16 0.18
CA PRO A 80 2.56 8.77 0.22
C PRO A 80 2.14 8.02 -1.06
N LEU A 81 2.93 7.01 -1.39
CA LEU A 81 2.76 6.22 -2.60
C LEU A 81 2.07 4.89 -2.28
N ALA A 82 0.94 4.64 -2.94
CA ALA A 82 0.12 3.46 -2.73
C ALA A 82 0.19 2.50 -3.93
N CYS A 83 0.30 1.21 -3.65
CA CYS A 83 0.34 0.17 -4.66
C CYS A 83 -1.07 -0.09 -5.21
N LEU A 84 -1.22 -0.06 -6.54
CA LEU A 84 -2.37 -0.55 -7.29
C LEU A 84 -2.38 -2.09 -7.28
N LEU A 85 -2.70 -2.67 -6.13
CA LEU A 85 -2.76 -4.12 -5.94
C LEU A 85 -3.63 -4.78 -7.02
N GLY A 86 -3.12 -5.85 -7.62
CA GLY A 86 -3.82 -6.61 -8.65
C GLY A 86 -3.81 -5.98 -10.05
N ASN A 87 -3.21 -4.79 -10.24
CA ASN A 87 -3.14 -4.16 -11.56
C ASN A 87 -2.17 -4.88 -12.53
N TRP A 88 -1.26 -5.72 -12.02
CA TRP A 88 -0.36 -6.56 -12.81
C TRP A 88 -1.05 -7.75 -13.49
N ILE A 89 -2.28 -8.09 -13.09
CA ILE A 89 -3.14 -9.08 -13.76
C ILE A 89 -4.41 -8.35 -14.17
N ARG A 90 -4.50 -7.97 -15.45
CA ARG A 90 -5.72 -7.33 -15.97
C ARG A 90 -6.70 -8.39 -16.44
N SER A 91 -7.99 -8.16 -16.16
CA SER A 91 -9.03 -8.93 -16.83
C SER A 91 -9.00 -8.66 -18.33
N SER A 92 -9.65 -9.52 -19.13
CA SER A 92 -9.82 -9.33 -20.58
C SER A 92 -10.45 -7.99 -20.97
N LYS A 93 -11.07 -7.28 -20.02
CA LYS A 93 -11.67 -5.95 -20.20
C LYS A 93 -10.79 -4.79 -19.71
N GLY A 94 -9.55 -5.04 -19.30
CA GLY A 94 -8.63 -4.02 -18.79
C GLY A 94 -8.88 -3.57 -17.35
N ALA A 95 -9.93 -4.07 -16.69
CA ALA A 95 -10.28 -3.78 -15.31
C ALA A 95 -9.35 -4.48 -14.31
N ASN A 96 -9.18 -3.89 -13.12
CA ASN A 96 -8.41 -4.47 -12.03
C ASN A 96 -9.07 -5.78 -11.55
N PHE A 97 -8.29 -6.86 -11.54
CA PHE A 97 -8.79 -8.21 -11.23
C PHE A 97 -9.35 -8.35 -9.81
N LEU A 98 -8.90 -7.51 -8.86
CA LEU A 98 -9.33 -7.58 -7.46
C LEU A 98 -10.65 -6.84 -7.19
N LEU A 99 -11.12 -5.95 -8.07
CA LEU A 99 -12.34 -5.19 -7.83
C LEU A 99 -13.59 -6.08 -7.62
N PRO A 100 -13.89 -7.08 -8.48
CA PRO A 100 -15.05 -7.95 -8.26
C PRO A 100 -15.03 -8.70 -6.91
N PRO A 101 -13.95 -9.44 -6.53
CA PRO A 101 -13.95 -10.11 -5.23
C PRO A 101 -13.94 -9.13 -4.04
N LEU A 102 -13.29 -7.95 -4.15
CA LEU A 102 -13.34 -6.94 -3.08
C LEU A 102 -14.76 -6.43 -2.85
N ARG A 103 -15.53 -6.15 -3.91
CA ARG A 103 -16.94 -5.74 -3.79
C ARG A 103 -17.79 -6.85 -3.15
N GLN A 104 -17.61 -8.10 -3.56
CA GLN A 104 -18.33 -9.23 -2.96
C GLN A 104 -18.00 -9.41 -1.47
N MET A 105 -16.72 -9.27 -1.10
CA MET A 105 -16.28 -9.34 0.30
C MET A 105 -16.85 -8.17 1.11
N CYS A 106 -16.90 -6.97 0.54
CA CYS A 106 -17.45 -5.76 1.18
C CYS A 106 -18.93 -5.93 1.56
N VAL A 107 -19.77 -6.41 0.62
CA VAL A 107 -21.21 -6.63 0.84
C VAL A 107 -21.47 -7.65 1.95
N LYS A 108 -20.59 -8.66 2.09
CA LYS A 108 -20.68 -9.69 3.12
C LYS A 108 -20.24 -9.23 4.52
N GLN A 109 -19.58 -8.08 4.65
CA GLN A 109 -19.15 -7.59 5.95
C GLN A 109 -20.32 -7.06 6.77
N THR A 110 -20.41 -7.49 8.03
CA THR A 110 -21.40 -7.00 9.00
C THR A 110 -20.84 -5.88 9.89
N ASP A 111 -19.53 -5.88 10.15
CA ASP A 111 -18.86 -4.81 10.90
C ASP A 111 -18.65 -3.56 10.01
N PRO A 112 -19.25 -2.40 10.36
CA PRO A 112 -19.08 -1.15 9.61
C PRO A 112 -17.62 -0.70 9.47
N ARG A 113 -16.77 -0.97 10.48
CA ARG A 113 -15.35 -0.59 10.46
C ARG A 113 -14.58 -1.41 9.45
N VAL A 114 -14.89 -2.70 9.35
CA VAL A 114 -14.28 -3.58 8.36
C VAL A 114 -14.79 -3.24 6.96
N ARG A 115 -16.10 -2.99 6.82
CA ARG A 115 -16.71 -2.55 5.56
C ARG A 115 -16.05 -1.27 5.02
N LEU A 116 -15.84 -0.27 5.87
CA LEU A 116 -15.21 1.00 5.49
C LEU A 116 -13.80 0.81 4.89
N LYS A 117 -13.04 -0.18 5.39
CA LYS A 117 -11.72 -0.51 4.81
C LYS A 117 -11.83 -1.00 3.37
N TYR A 118 -12.84 -1.82 3.07
CA TYR A 118 -13.11 -2.26 1.70
C TYR A 118 -13.54 -1.10 0.82
N GLU A 119 -14.46 -0.25 1.29
CA GLU A 119 -14.95 0.91 0.55
C GLU A 119 -13.81 1.85 0.15
N ARG A 120 -12.90 2.16 1.08
CA ARG A 120 -11.72 2.98 0.82
C ARG A 120 -10.77 2.35 -0.19
N THR A 121 -10.53 1.04 -0.10
CA THR A 121 -9.71 0.31 -1.08
C THR A 121 -10.34 0.28 -2.46
N ILE A 122 -11.65 0.03 -2.54
CA ILE A 122 -12.39 0.02 -3.80
C ILE A 122 -12.34 1.41 -4.45
N ALA A 123 -12.59 2.47 -3.69
CA ALA A 123 -12.55 3.85 -4.18
C ALA A 123 -11.16 4.22 -4.76
N PHE A 124 -10.08 3.81 -4.10
CA PHE A 124 -8.73 3.99 -4.63
C PHE A 124 -8.51 3.24 -5.94
N LEU A 125 -8.86 1.95 -6.01
CA LEU A 125 -8.65 1.13 -7.20
C LEU A 125 -9.49 1.62 -8.38
N GLU A 126 -10.73 2.06 -8.14
CA GLU A 126 -11.62 2.65 -9.15
C GLU A 126 -11.08 3.97 -9.67
N LYS A 127 -10.53 4.83 -8.80
CA LYS A 127 -9.95 6.13 -9.20
C LYS A 127 -8.85 5.99 -10.27
N TYR A 128 -8.09 4.89 -10.23
CA TYR A 128 -6.97 4.65 -11.14
C TYR A 128 -7.26 3.49 -12.13
N GLU A 129 -8.50 3.04 -12.23
CA GLU A 129 -8.90 2.04 -13.21
C GLU A 129 -8.66 2.54 -14.65
N GLY A 130 -8.17 1.66 -15.53
CA GLY A 130 -7.95 1.99 -16.95
C GLY A 130 -6.70 2.81 -17.27
N GLN A 131 -6.02 3.40 -16.28
CA GLN A 131 -4.74 4.08 -16.51
C GLN A 131 -3.65 3.02 -16.71
N SER A 132 -2.97 2.99 -17.87
CA SER A 132 -1.78 2.15 -18.02
C SER A 132 -0.64 2.67 -17.15
N LEU A 133 0.34 1.81 -16.87
CA LEU A 133 1.67 2.27 -16.47
C LEU A 133 2.30 3.11 -17.58
#